data_AF-K6U0G2-F1
#
_entry.id   AF-K6U0G2-F1
#
_cell.length_a   1.000
_cell.length_b   1.000
_cell.length_c   1.000
_cell.angle_alpha   90.00
_cell.angle_beta   90.00
_cell.angle_gamma   90.00
#
_symmetry.space_group_name_H-M   'P 1'
#
loop_
_entity.id
_entity.type
_entity.pdbx_description
1 polymer ?
#
loop_
_entity_poly.entity_id
_entity_poly.type
_entity_poly.pdbx_seq_one_letter_code
_entity_poly.pdbx_strand_id
1 'polypeptide(L)'
;MRFHNFTQQLANIQYFLADRVLDEDCFSKLERVAGADVSFSVDNKAAAAVVVLQLEDLKILEKRTLPVELFFLYIPGFLGMRETDPVISVLEYFRT
;
A
#
# COMPACT_ATOMS: atom_id res chain seq x y z
N MET A 1 -10.24 18.09 20.47
CA MET A 1 -8.91 18.06 19.84
C MET A 1 -8.98 18.91 18.57
N ARG A 2 -8.08 19.89 18.38
CA ARG A 2 -8.09 20.71 17.15
C ARG A 2 -7.51 19.89 15.98
N PHE A 3 -8.25 19.77 14.88
CA PHE A 3 -7.85 19.06 13.64
C PHE A 3 -6.42 19.37 13.17
N HIS A 4 -5.95 20.61 13.36
CA HIS A 4 -4.60 21.05 12.99
C HIS A 4 -3.47 20.24 13.66
N ASN A 5 -3.67 19.78 14.90
CA ASN A 5 -2.65 18.97 15.59
C ASN A 5 -2.54 17.57 14.99
N PHE A 6 -3.66 17.00 14.53
CA PHE A 6 -3.68 15.64 13.98
C PHE A 6 -2.98 15.55 12.62
N THR A 7 -3.33 16.42 11.67
CA THR A 7 -2.69 16.42 10.34
C THR A 7 -1.19 16.72 10.41
N GLN A 8 -0.76 17.55 11.37
CA GLN A 8 0.66 17.80 11.60
C GLN A 8 1.38 16.54 12.10
N GLN A 9 0.77 15.74 12.97
CA GLN A 9 1.34 14.47 13.42
C GLN A 9 1.51 13.48 12.26
N LEU A 10 0.52 13.38 11.38
CA LEU A 10 0.61 12.54 10.18
C LEU A 10 1.74 13.01 9.24
N ALA A 11 1.86 14.33 9.03
CA ALA A 11 2.91 14.91 8.21
C ALA A 11 4.30 14.65 8.79
N ASN A 12 4.45 14.73 10.12
CA ASN A 12 5.71 14.41 10.79
C ASN A 12 6.14 12.95 10.55
N ILE A 13 5.18 12.01 10.50
CA ILE A 13 5.46 10.60 10.14
C ILE A 13 5.93 10.52 8.68
N GLN A 14 5.28 11.24 7.76
CA GLN A 14 5.69 11.29 6.36
C GLN A 14 7.11 11.86 6.20
N TYR A 15 7.46 12.96 6.87
CA TYR A 15 8.81 13.52 6.84
C TYR A 15 9.85 12.53 7.36
N PHE A 16 9.57 11.87 8.48
CA PHE A 16 10.46 10.86 9.04
C PHE A 16 10.67 9.66 8.09
N LEU A 17 9.64 9.24 7.36
CA LEU A 17 9.75 8.15 6.37
C LEU A 17 10.41 8.61 5.07
N ALA A 18 10.24 9.88 4.68
CA ALA A 18 10.84 10.45 3.47
C ALA A 18 12.36 10.38 3.51
N ASP A 19 12.97 10.59 4.69
CA ASP A 19 14.42 10.45 4.90
C ASP A 19 14.97 9.03 4.65
N ARG A 20 14.09 8.03 4.48
CA ARG A 20 14.44 6.62 4.21
C ARG A 20 14.18 6.19 2.77
N VAL A 21 13.73 7.09 1.91
CA VAL A 21 13.50 6.80 0.49
C VAL A 21 14.85 6.73 -0.22
N LEU A 22 15.09 5.64 -0.93
CA LEU A 22 16.18 5.52 -1.89
C LEU A 22 15.63 5.96 -3.25
N ASP A 23 16.19 7.04 -3.81
CA ASP A 23 15.78 7.65 -5.08
C ASP A 23 16.68 7.27 -6.27
N GLU A 24 17.42 6.16 -6.12
CA GLU A 24 18.26 5.57 -7.16
C GLU A 24 17.75 4.19 -7.57
N ASP A 25 18.12 3.77 -8.80
CA ASP A 25 17.80 2.42 -9.29
C ASP A 25 18.72 1.39 -8.61
N CYS A 26 18.12 0.52 -7.80
CA CYS A 26 18.81 -0.53 -7.06
C CYS A 26 18.64 -1.92 -7.67
N PHE A 27 18.05 -2.05 -8.87
CA PHE A 27 17.70 -3.35 -9.45
C PHE A 27 18.74 -3.82 -10.47
N SER A 28 19.38 -4.97 -10.21
CA SER A 28 20.28 -5.61 -11.18
C SER A 28 19.53 -6.44 -12.23
N LYS A 29 18.37 -7.01 -11.86
CA LYS A 29 17.49 -7.80 -12.74
C LYS A 29 16.06 -7.76 -12.20
N LEU A 30 15.09 -7.54 -13.10
CA LEU A 30 13.66 -7.58 -12.79
C LEU A 30 13.00 -8.75 -13.53
N GLU A 31 12.47 -9.71 -12.78
CA GLU A 31 11.79 -10.89 -13.35
C GLU A 31 10.27 -10.88 -13.08
N ARG A 32 9.86 -10.24 -12.00
CA ARG A 32 8.48 -10.20 -11.52
C ARG A 32 8.09 -8.79 -11.16
N VAL A 33 6.82 -8.47 -11.33
CA VAL A 33 6.21 -7.21 -10.91
C VAL A 33 4.91 -7.49 -10.19
N ALA A 34 4.66 -6.80 -9.08
CA ALA A 34 3.41 -6.90 -8.34
C ALA A 34 2.60 -5.61 -8.50
N GLY A 35 1.33 -5.74 -8.87
CA GLY A 35 0.35 -4.66 -8.77
C GLY A 35 -0.54 -4.91 -7.55
N ALA A 36 -0.70 -3.90 -6.69
CA ALA A 36 -1.60 -3.95 -5.53
C ALA A 36 -2.66 -2.85 -5.63
N ASP A 37 -3.86 -3.14 -5.12
CA ASP A 37 -4.99 -2.20 -5.11
C ASP A 37 -5.88 -2.42 -3.89
N VAL A 38 -6.61 -1.39 -3.48
CA VAL A 38 -7.59 -1.43 -2.39
C VAL A 38 -8.92 -0.86 -2.87
N SER A 39 -9.95 -1.69 -2.92
CA SER A 39 -11.31 -1.29 -3.27
C SER A 39 -12.16 -1.05 -2.03
N PHE A 40 -12.90 0.07 -2.00
CA PHE A 40 -13.68 0.54 -0.85
C PHE A 40 -15.18 0.23 -0.96
N SER A 41 -15.81 -0.14 0.14
CA SER A 41 -17.27 -0.24 0.29
C SER A 41 -17.85 1.06 0.89
N VAL A 42 -19.19 1.14 1.00
CA VAL A 42 -19.92 2.29 1.61
C VAL A 42 -19.65 2.39 3.12
N ASP A 43 -19.31 1.27 3.77
CA ASP A 43 -18.88 1.18 5.16
C ASP A 43 -17.35 1.13 5.29
N ASN A 44 -16.83 0.83 6.49
CA ASN A 44 -15.38 0.67 6.71
C ASN A 44 -14.81 -0.59 6.07
N LYS A 45 -15.58 -1.37 5.30
CA LYS A 45 -15.07 -2.57 4.63
C LYS A 45 -14.32 -2.19 3.35
N ALA A 46 -13.29 -2.95 3.07
CA ALA A 46 -12.56 -2.88 1.81
C ALA A 46 -12.07 -4.26 1.40
N ALA A 47 -11.55 -4.36 0.19
CA ALA A 47 -10.83 -5.52 -0.30
C ALA A 47 -9.45 -5.08 -0.77
N ALA A 48 -8.40 -5.62 -0.17
CA ALA A 48 -7.03 -5.51 -0.68
C ALA A 48 -6.78 -6.61 -1.71
N ALA A 49 -6.12 -6.28 -2.81
CA ALA A 49 -5.77 -7.22 -3.85
C ALA A 49 -4.30 -7.05 -4.24
N VAL A 50 -3.66 -8.15 -4.62
CA VAL A 50 -2.36 -8.10 -5.30
C VAL A 50 -2.29 -9.17 -6.37
N VAL A 51 -1.65 -8.83 -7.47
CA VAL A 51 -1.38 -9.72 -8.60
C VAL A 51 0.11 -9.64 -8.91
N VAL A 52 0.79 -10.78 -8.89
CA VAL A 52 2.19 -10.93 -9.28
C VAL A 52 2.25 -11.43 -10.70
N LEU A 53 2.96 -10.70 -11.56
CA LEU A 53 3.16 -11.00 -12.96
C LEU A 53 4.62 -11.36 -13.24
N GLN A 54 4.85 -12.25 -14.19
CA GLN A 54 6.14 -12.36 -14.87
C GLN A 54 6.33 -11.12 -15.75
N LEU A 55 7.46 -10.43 -15.61
CA LEU A 55 7.65 -9.14 -16.28
C LEU A 55 7.80 -9.26 -17.80
N GLU A 56 8.40 -10.35 -18.28
CA GLU A 56 8.71 -10.56 -19.70
C GLU A 56 7.45 -10.65 -20.59
N ASP A 57 6.41 -11.33 -20.13
CA ASP A 57 5.21 -11.63 -20.92
C ASP A 57 3.88 -11.30 -20.20
N LEU A 58 3.97 -10.67 -19.02
CA LEU A 58 2.84 -10.27 -18.18
C LEU A 58 1.91 -11.41 -17.76
N LYS A 59 2.39 -12.66 -17.78
CA LYS A 59 1.62 -13.79 -17.25
C LYS A 59 1.40 -13.65 -15.75
N ILE A 60 0.17 -13.89 -15.31
CA ILE A 60 -0.16 -13.97 -13.89
C ILE A 60 0.54 -15.20 -13.30
N LEU A 61 1.49 -14.95 -12.41
CA LEU A 61 2.12 -15.98 -11.59
C LEU A 61 1.22 -16.29 -10.40
N GLU A 62 0.76 -15.25 -9.70
CA GLU A 62 -0.04 -15.39 -8.51
C GLU A 62 -1.03 -14.23 -8.32
N LYS A 63 -2.11 -14.46 -7.56
CA LYS A 63 -3.06 -13.43 -7.17
C LYS A 63 -3.70 -13.75 -5.83
N ARG A 64 -3.94 -12.73 -5.01
CA ARG A 64 -4.65 -12.83 -3.73
C ARG A 64 -5.56 -11.63 -3.52
N THR A 65 -6.65 -11.87 -2.81
CA THR A 65 -7.57 -10.83 -2.34
C THR A 65 -7.89 -11.10 -0.88
N LEU A 66 -7.96 -10.06 -0.07
CA LEU A 66 -8.32 -10.14 1.34
C LEU A 66 -9.40 -9.11 1.67
N PRO A 67 -10.49 -9.53 2.33
CA PRO A 67 -11.38 -8.57 2.96
C PRO A 67 -10.64 -7.92 4.13
N VAL A 68 -10.72 -6.59 4.22
CA VAL A 68 -10.09 -5.80 5.28
C VAL A 68 -11.10 -4.80 5.84
N GLU A 69 -10.84 -4.33 7.05
CA GLU A 69 -11.55 -3.21 7.67
C GLU A 69 -10.61 -2.01 7.79
N LEU A 70 -11.12 -0.84 7.46
CA LEU A 70 -10.37 0.41 7.46
C LEU A 70 -10.59 1.17 8.74
N PHE A 71 -9.48 1.58 9.34
CA PHE A 71 -9.48 2.34 10.59
C PHE A 71 -9.15 3.83 10.38
N PHE A 72 -8.83 4.23 9.14
CA PHE A 72 -8.41 5.58 8.80
C PHE A 72 -9.27 6.19 7.69
N LEU A 73 -9.73 7.44 7.89
CA LEU A 73 -10.54 8.18 6.92
C LEU A 73 -9.71 8.68 5.74
N TYR A 74 -10.34 8.89 4.58
CA TYR A 74 -9.67 9.56 3.47
C TYR A 74 -9.38 11.02 3.82
N ILE A 75 -8.10 11.39 3.83
CA ILE A 75 -7.62 12.77 3.95
C ILE A 75 -6.65 13.00 2.80
N PRO A 76 -6.90 13.98 1.90
CA PRO A 76 -5.97 14.32 0.83
C PRO A 76 -4.55 14.56 1.36
N GLY A 77 -3.56 13.94 0.71
CA GLY A 77 -2.15 13.98 1.13
C GLY A 77 -1.74 12.86 2.10
N PHE A 78 -2.67 12.09 2.69
CA PHE A 78 -2.38 11.03 3.66
C PHE A 78 -2.91 9.65 3.25
N LEU A 79 -2.96 9.36 1.94
CA LEU A 79 -3.49 8.09 1.42
C LEU A 79 -2.77 6.86 2.00
N GLY A 80 -1.44 6.94 2.18
CA GLY A 80 -0.66 5.87 2.78
C GLY A 80 -1.16 5.46 4.17
N MET A 81 -1.64 6.40 4.99
CA MET A 81 -2.20 6.08 6.32
C MET A 81 -3.48 5.26 6.25
N ARG A 82 -4.15 5.25 5.09
CA ARG A 82 -5.38 4.50 4.84
C ARG A 82 -5.14 3.16 4.14
N GLU A 83 -4.19 3.10 3.21
CA GLU A 83 -4.04 1.95 2.31
C GLU A 83 -2.81 1.09 2.59
N THR A 84 -1.78 1.59 3.29
CA THR A 84 -0.54 0.84 3.52
C THR A 84 -0.78 -0.47 4.28
N ASP A 85 -1.57 -0.45 5.37
CA ASP A 85 -1.86 -1.66 6.15
C ASP A 85 -2.63 -2.72 5.33
N PRO A 86 -3.75 -2.39 4.64
CA PRO A 86 -4.39 -3.29 3.68
C PRO A 86 -3.43 -3.90 2.64
N VAL A 87 -2.60 -3.07 1.99
CA VAL A 87 -1.68 -3.53 0.94
C VAL A 87 -0.61 -4.46 1.50
N ILE A 88 -0.03 -4.15 2.67
CA ILE A 88 0.94 -5.03 3.34
C ILE A 88 0.29 -6.36 3.69
N SER A 89 -0.94 -6.36 4.24
CA SER A 89 -1.61 -7.59 4.66
C SER A 89 -1.79 -8.61 3.53
N VAL A 90 -2.06 -8.16 2.31
CA VAL A 90 -2.19 -9.05 1.16
C VAL A 90 -0.84 -9.46 0.58
N LEU A 91 0.17 -8.58 0.64
CA LEU A 91 1.53 -8.88 0.21
C LEU A 91 2.23 -9.92 1.10
N GLU A 92 1.90 -9.99 2.38
CA GLU A 92 2.52 -10.96 3.31
C GLU A 92 2.28 -12.42 2.93
N TYR A 93 1.25 -12.72 2.12
CA TYR A 93 0.98 -14.07 1.60
C TYR A 93 2.02 -14.56 0.58
N PHE A 94 2.90 -13.67 0.10
CA PHE A 94 3.94 -13.98 -0.89
C PHE A 94 5.35 -13.96 -0.31
N ARG A 95 5.50 -13.66 0.99
CA ARG A 95 6.78 -13.73 1.70
C ARG A 95 7.11 -15.20 2.02
N THR A 96 7.69 -15.90 1.05
CA THR A 96 8.40 -17.18 1.22
C THR A 96 9.75 -17.13 0.54
#